data_AF-A0A7G9SB27-F1
#
_entry.id   AF-A0A7G9SB27-F1
#
_cell.length_a   1.000
_cell.length_b   1.000
_cell.length_c   1.000
_cell.angle_alpha   90.00
_cell.angle_beta   90.00
_cell.angle_gamma   90.00
#
_symmetry.space_group_name_H-M   'P 1'
#
loop_
_entity.id
_entity.type
_entity.pdbx_description
1 polymer ?
#
loop_
_entity_poly.entity_id
_entity_poly.type
_entity_poly.pdbx_seq_one_letter_code
_entity_poly.pdbx_strand_id
1 'polypeptide(L)'
;MLTALDAAAEATPITAPLNPKATELVESDPALKAWALDKFDSNHDGWLTMFEAQPAIAAFRDIADADRDQRVTVHEYKAAIGFLQTRYNVR
;
A
#
# COMPACT_ATOMS: atom_id res chain seq x y z
N MET A 1 27.43 -9.29 -40.98
CA MET A 1 27.83 -8.27 -39.98
C MET A 1 26.55 -7.64 -39.45
N LEU A 2 26.18 -7.96 -38.19
CA LEU A 2 26.15 -7.02 -37.04
C LEU A 2 25.22 -5.81 -37.29
N THR A 3 24.19 -5.46 -36.50
CA THR A 3 23.78 -5.84 -35.13
C THR A 3 22.39 -5.24 -34.86
N ALA A 4 21.62 -5.86 -33.95
CA ALA A 4 20.37 -5.35 -33.40
C ALA A 4 20.60 -4.18 -32.42
N LEU A 5 19.66 -3.24 -32.34
CA LEU A 5 19.35 -2.40 -31.16
C LEU A 5 17.84 -2.07 -31.28
N ASP A 6 16.97 -2.94 -30.75
CA ASP A 6 16.52 -2.95 -29.36
C ASP A 6 15.76 -1.66 -28.99
N ALA A 7 14.44 -1.72 -29.14
CA ALA A 7 13.52 -0.70 -28.70
C ALA A 7 13.34 -0.86 -27.19
N ALA A 8 14.26 -0.29 -26.42
CA ALA A 8 14.06 -0.10 -24.99
C ALA A 8 12.91 0.91 -24.82
N ALA A 9 11.69 0.39 -24.61
CA ALA A 9 10.61 1.16 -24.04
C ALA A 9 11.13 1.69 -22.69
N GLU A 10 11.46 2.98 -22.65
CA GLU A 10 11.90 3.66 -21.45
C GLU A 10 10.80 3.48 -20.40
N ALA A 11 11.06 2.61 -19.42
CA ALA A 11 10.27 2.54 -18.21
C ALA A 11 10.46 3.88 -17.50
N THR A 12 9.60 4.85 -17.79
CA THR A 12 9.50 6.07 -17.01
C THR A 12 9.27 5.62 -15.57
N PRO A 13 10.16 5.94 -14.62
CA PRO A 13 9.87 5.67 -13.23
C PRO A 13 8.62 6.47 -12.93
N ILE A 14 7.51 5.78 -12.71
CA ILE A 14 6.28 6.41 -12.22
C ILE A 14 6.59 6.77 -10.77
N THR A 15 7.31 7.86 -10.55
CA THR A 15 7.42 8.51 -9.25
C THR A 15 6.08 9.18 -8.99
N ALA A 16 5.08 8.36 -8.66
CA ALA A 16 3.86 8.86 -8.07
C ALA A 16 4.28 9.73 -6.87
N PRO A 17 3.80 10.98 -6.79
CA PRO A 17 4.14 11.84 -5.67
C PRO A 17 3.75 11.15 -4.37
N LEU A 18 4.66 11.16 -3.39
CA LEU A 18 4.41 10.63 -2.06
C LEU A 18 3.18 11.33 -1.47
N ASN A 19 2.27 10.55 -0.90
CA ASN A 19 1.11 11.12 -0.25
C ASN A 19 1.54 11.72 1.10
N PRO A 20 1.46 13.05 1.30
CA PRO A 20 1.87 13.67 2.56
C PRO A 20 0.99 13.23 3.75
N LYS A 21 -0.13 12.57 3.49
CA LYS A 21 -1.06 12.02 4.49
C LYS A 21 -0.98 10.50 4.63
N ALA A 22 0.00 9.84 4.02
CA ALA A 22 0.12 8.38 4.08
C ALA A 22 0.15 7.85 5.52
N THR A 23 0.94 8.49 6.39
CA THR A 23 1.03 8.11 7.81
C THR A 23 -0.32 8.25 8.51
N GLU A 24 -0.96 9.43 8.44
CA GLU A 24 -2.28 9.66 9.04
C GLU A 24 -3.35 8.67 8.53
N LEU A 25 -3.33 8.31 7.24
CA LEU A 25 -4.27 7.34 6.68
C LEU A 25 -4.06 5.94 7.28
N VAL A 26 -2.83 5.48 7.41
CA VAL A 26 -2.53 4.18 8.04
C VAL A 26 -2.92 4.20 9.52
N GLU A 27 -2.63 5.30 10.21
CA GLU A 27 -2.88 5.43 11.64
C GLU A 27 -4.36 5.61 12.00
N SER A 28 -5.21 5.94 11.02
CA SER A 28 -6.64 6.16 11.24
C SER A 28 -7.42 4.90 11.66
N ASP A 29 -6.89 3.71 11.38
CA ASP A 29 -7.50 2.43 11.74
C ASP A 29 -6.48 1.51 12.45
N PRO A 30 -6.77 1.01 13.66
CA PRO A 30 -5.85 0.17 14.43
C PRO A 30 -5.41 -1.10 13.71
N ALA A 31 -6.31 -1.77 12.98
CA ALA A 31 -5.99 -3.02 12.30
C ALA A 31 -5.09 -2.76 11.09
N LEU A 32 -5.35 -1.67 10.35
CA LEU A 32 -4.48 -1.22 9.26
C LEU A 32 -3.10 -0.85 9.80
N LYS A 33 -3.03 -0.07 10.89
CA LYS A 33 -1.76 0.31 11.53
C LYS A 33 -0.97 -0.90 11.99
N ALA A 34 -1.60 -1.83 12.70
CA ALA A 34 -0.94 -3.03 13.20
C ALA A 34 -0.41 -3.92 12.07
N TRP A 35 -1.20 -4.12 11.01
CA TRP A 35 -0.74 -4.84 9.82
C TRP A 35 0.39 -4.09 9.10
N ALA A 36 0.30 -2.78 8.99
CA ALA A 36 1.31 -1.97 8.32
C ALA A 36 2.64 -1.98 9.08
N LEU A 37 2.62 -1.89 10.42
CA LEU A 37 3.81 -2.07 11.25
C LEU A 37 4.43 -3.47 11.06
N ASP A 38 3.62 -4.52 11.01
CA ASP A 38 4.14 -5.88 10.79
C ASP A 38 4.79 -6.07 9.41
N LYS A 39 4.35 -5.33 8.39
CA LYS A 39 4.75 -5.55 6.98
C LYS A 39 5.68 -4.52 6.37
N PHE A 40 5.64 -3.28 6.84
CA PHE A 40 6.28 -2.15 6.18
C PHE A 40 7.20 -1.33 7.09
N ASP A 41 7.10 -1.46 8.41
CA ASP A 41 8.09 -0.89 9.35
C ASP A 41 9.42 -1.61 9.17
N SER A 42 10.26 -1.03 8.31
CA SER A 42 11.48 -1.66 7.82
C SER A 42 12.64 -1.44 8.76
N ASN A 43 12.60 -0.35 9.53
CA ASN A 43 13.61 -0.03 10.52
C ASN A 43 13.25 -0.57 11.93
N HIS A 44 12.05 -1.12 12.10
CA HIS A 44 11.52 -1.72 13.33
C HIS A 44 11.51 -0.76 14.52
N ASP A 45 11.25 0.52 14.26
CA ASP A 45 11.17 1.54 15.31
C ASP A 45 9.77 1.68 15.93
N GLY A 46 8.78 0.95 15.40
CA GLY A 46 7.39 0.95 15.87
C GLY A 46 6.55 2.11 15.33
N TRP A 47 7.10 2.90 14.41
CA TRP A 47 6.43 3.99 13.72
C TRP A 47 6.55 3.79 12.20
N LEU A 48 5.65 4.41 11.46
CA LEU A 48 5.74 4.42 10.00
C LEU A 48 6.11 5.82 9.55
N THR A 49 7.26 5.93 8.88
CA THR A 49 7.57 7.13 8.11
C THR A 49 6.63 7.23 6.90
N MET A 50 6.58 8.40 6.26
CA MET A 50 5.82 8.57 5.02
C MET A 50 6.27 7.57 3.93
N PHE A 51 7.55 7.22 3.91
CA PHE A 51 8.12 6.28 2.93
C PHE A 51 7.69 4.83 3.18
N GLU A 52 7.40 4.46 4.42
CA GLU A 52 6.89 3.12 4.79
C GLU A 52 5.37 3.06 4.72
N ALA A 53 4.69 4.16 5.08
CA ALA A 53 3.23 4.25 5.03
C ALA A 53 2.70 4.30 3.58
N GLN A 54 3.40 4.95 2.65
CA GLN A 54 2.97 5.02 1.25
C GLN A 54 2.76 3.63 0.61
N PRO A 55 3.74 2.71 0.63
CA PRO A 55 3.54 1.37 0.09
C PRO A 55 2.49 0.56 0.88
N ALA A 56 2.34 0.80 2.19
CA ALA A 56 1.28 0.18 2.98
C ALA A 56 -0.12 0.59 2.50
N ILE A 57 -0.35 1.88 2.22
CA ILE A 57 -1.62 2.37 1.67
C ILE A 57 -1.87 1.83 0.26
N ALA A 58 -0.84 1.76 -0.58
CA ALA A 58 -0.98 1.20 -1.92
C ALA A 58 -1.40 -0.29 -1.86
N ALA A 59 -0.71 -1.08 -1.04
CA ALA A 59 -1.04 -2.49 -0.84
C ALA A 59 -2.42 -2.69 -0.21
N PHE A 60 -2.81 -1.84 0.75
CA PHE A 60 -4.15 -1.88 1.32
C PHE A 60 -5.24 -1.54 0.30
N ARG A 61 -5.01 -0.53 -0.56
CA ARG A 61 -5.93 -0.21 -1.66
C ARG A 61 -6.12 -1.43 -2.57
N ASP A 62 -5.06 -2.13 -2.94
CA ASP A 62 -5.17 -3.31 -3.81
C ASP A 62 -5.93 -4.47 -3.14
N ILE A 63 -5.91 -4.56 -1.81
CA ILE A 63 -6.74 -5.50 -1.04
C ILE A 63 -8.20 -5.03 -1.00
N ALA A 64 -8.43 -3.72 -0.87
CA ALA A 64 -9.76 -3.15 -0.68
C ALA A 64 -10.57 -2.98 -1.97
N ASP A 65 -9.93 -2.57 -3.06
CA ASP A 65 -10.49 -2.37 -4.40
C ASP A 65 -10.87 -3.72 -5.05
N ALA A 66 -11.91 -4.34 -4.49
CA ALA A 66 -12.26 -5.73 -4.73
C ALA A 66 -12.91 -5.91 -6.11
N ASP A 67 -13.67 -4.92 -6.56
CA ASP A 67 -14.29 -4.91 -7.88
C ASP A 67 -13.39 -4.32 -8.99
N ARG A 68 -12.23 -3.76 -8.61
CA ARG A 68 -11.21 -3.19 -9.50
C ARG A 68 -11.69 -1.99 -10.30
N ASP A 69 -12.60 -1.19 -9.74
CA ASP A 69 -13.09 0.04 -10.33
C ASP A 69 -12.17 1.26 -10.07
N GLN A 70 -11.03 1.03 -9.40
CA GLN A 70 -10.03 2.03 -9.02
C GLN A 70 -10.48 2.96 -7.89
N ARG A 71 -11.58 2.65 -7.22
CA ARG A 71 -12.10 3.34 -6.05
C ARG A 71 -12.13 2.38 -4.88
N VAL A 72 -12.28 2.94 -3.68
CA VAL A 72 -12.52 2.15 -2.48
C VAL A 72 -13.74 2.74 -1.82
N THR A 73 -14.84 2.01 -1.88
CA THR A 73 -16.06 2.36 -1.17
C THR A 73 -15.91 2.11 0.34
N VAL A 74 -16.79 2.71 1.15
CA VAL A 74 -16.82 2.42 2.60
C VAL A 74 -17.09 0.93 2.88
N HIS A 75 -17.87 0.27 2.01
CA HIS A 75 -18.15 -1.15 2.14
C HIS A 75 -16.89 -1.99 1.94
N GLU A 76 -16.16 -1.74 0.86
CA GLU A 76 -14.90 -2.39 0.53
C GLU A 76 -13.81 -2.14 1.57
N TYR A 77 -13.67 -0.89 2.02
CA TYR A 77 -12.76 -0.54 3.11
C TYR A 77 -13.00 -1.41 4.34
N LYS A 78 -14.26 -1.51 4.80
CA LYS A 78 -14.62 -2.32 5.97
C LYS A 78 -14.38 -3.81 5.75
N ALA A 79 -14.67 -4.31 4.55
CA ALA A 79 -14.39 -5.70 4.19
C ALA A 79 -12.90 -6.00 4.24
N ALA A 80 -12.05 -5.10 3.74
CA ALA A 80 -10.61 -5.21 3.80
C ALA A 80 -10.08 -5.17 5.24
N ILE A 81 -10.59 -4.29 6.10
CA ILE A 81 -10.25 -4.28 7.53
C ILE A 81 -10.62 -5.61 8.20
N GLY A 82 -11.83 -6.11 7.98
CA GLY A 82 -12.26 -7.41 8.51
C GLY A 82 -11.39 -8.57 8.00
N PHE A 83 -10.96 -8.49 6.73
CA PHE A 83 -10.00 -9.43 6.16
C PHE A 83 -8.66 -9.35 6.87
N LEU A 84 -8.10 -8.15 7.10
CA LEU A 84 -6.82 -7.99 7.80
C LEU A 84 -6.90 -8.60 9.21
N GLN A 85 -7.94 -8.25 9.96
CA GLN A 85 -8.17 -8.74 11.31
C GLN A 85 -8.25 -10.27 11.37
N THR A 86 -8.91 -10.89 10.39
CA THR A 86 -9.05 -12.35 10.35
C THR A 86 -7.77 -13.04 9.87
N ARG A 87 -7.16 -12.52 8.80
CA ARG A 87 -6.04 -13.17 8.10
C ARG A 87 -4.70 -13.01 8.82
N TYR A 88 -4.52 -11.88 9.48
CA TYR A 88 -3.28 -11.51 10.19
C TYR A 88 -3.47 -11.45 11.70
N ASN A 89 -4.67 -11.71 12.22
CA ASN A 89 -4.98 -11.69 13.64
C ASN A 89 -4.59 -10.37 14.34
N VAL A 90 -4.75 -9.26 13.60
CA VAL A 90 -4.56 -7.89 14.10
C VAL A 90 -5.89 -7.35 14.63
N ARG A 91 -5.88 -6.50 15.65
CA ARG A 91 -7.09 -5.90 16.24
C ARG A 91 -6.86 -4.46 16.63
#